data_AF-A0A929JSX0-F1
#
_entry.id   AF-A0A929JSX0-F1
#
_cell.length_a   1.000
_cell.length_b   1.000
_cell.length_c   1.000
_cell.angle_alpha   90.00
_cell.angle_beta   90.00
_cell.angle_gamma   90.00
#
_symmetry.space_group_name_H-M   'P 1'
#
loop_
_entity.id
_entity.type
_entity.pdbx_description
1 polymer ?
#
loop_
_entity_poly.entity_id
_entity_poly.type
_entity_poly.pdbx_seq_one_letter_code
_entity_poly.pdbx_strand_id
1 'polypeptide(L)' 'MFELKTAERLRSLPPYLFADLDRKKEEVADSGINLIDLGVGDPDMPTPDHI' A
#
# COMPACT_ATOMS: atom_id res chain seq x y z
N MET A 1 -21.87 13.93 -22.70
CA MET A 1 -20.70 13.59 -21.86
C MET A 1 -21.25 12.80 -20.68
N PHE A 2 -20.84 11.55 -20.50
CA PHE A 2 -21.32 10.74 -19.37
C PHE A 2 -20.46 11.03 -18.14
N GLU A 3 -21.11 11.27 -17.00
CA GLU A 3 -20.44 11.46 -15.71
C GLU A 3 -20.33 10.10 -15.02
N LEU A 4 -19.09 9.59 -14.89
CA LEU A 4 -18.82 8.38 -14.14
C LEU A 4 -18.94 8.69 -12.64
N LYS A 5 -19.99 8.16 -12.02
CA LYS A 5 -20.21 8.28 -10.56
C LYS A 5 -19.75 7.00 -9.87
N THR A 6 -18.86 7.16 -8.90
CA THR A 6 -18.47 6.08 -7.97
C THR A 6 -19.65 5.67 -7.09
N ALA A 7 -19.68 4.40 -6.68
CA ALA A 7 -20.70 3.88 -5.77
C ALA A 7 -20.62 4.60 -4.41
N GLU A 8 -21.78 4.79 -3.75
CA GLU A 8 -21.86 5.54 -2.49
C GLU A 8 -20.96 4.97 -1.39
N ARG A 9 -20.85 3.64 -1.33
CA ARG A 9 -19.96 2.94 -0.39
C ARG A 9 -18.47 3.30 -0.53
N LEU A 10 -18.01 3.67 -1.73
CA LEU A 10 -16.63 4.11 -1.93
C LEU A 10 -16.42 5.52 -1.38
N ARG A 11 -17.45 6.37 -1.41
CA ARG A 11 -17.39 7.75 -0.89
C ARG A 11 -17.38 7.80 0.63
N SER A 12 -17.90 6.76 1.29
CA SER A 12 -17.90 6.62 2.74
C SER A 12 -16.63 5.98 3.32
N LEU A 13 -15.70 5.50 2.48
CA LEU A 13 -14.47 4.90 2.98
C LEU A 13 -13.58 5.98 3.62
N PRO A 14 -13.01 5.73 4.81
CA PRO A 14 -12.03 6.64 5.38
C PRO A 14 -10.76 6.65 4.52
N PRO A 15 -9.92 7.69 4.64
CA PRO A 15 -8.60 7.71 4.03
C PRO A 15 -7.78 6.48 4.45
N TYR A 16 -7.04 5.91 3.51
CA TYR A 16 -6.12 4.81 3.81
C TYR A 16 -4.87 5.36 4.50
N LEU A 17 -4.78 5.14 5.80
CA LEU A 17 -3.73 5.69 6.67
C LEU A 17 -2.30 5.41 6.17
N PHE A 18 -2.08 4.23 5.57
CA PHE A 18 -0.75 3.79 5.17
C PHE A 18 -0.30 4.36 3.82
N ALA A 19 -1.20 4.94 3.00
CA ALA A 19 -0.83 5.52 1.71
C ALA A 19 0.26 6.59 1.81
N ASP A 20 0.14 7.48 2.80
CA ASP A 20 1.13 8.54 3.02
C ASP A 20 2.44 8.01 3.61
N LEU A 21 2.39 6.90 4.34
CA LEU A 21 3.58 6.23 4.87
C LEU A 21 4.32 5.52 3.73
N ASP A 22 3.62 4.83 2.86
CA ASP A 22 4.19 4.14 1.70
C ASP A 22 4.92 5.13 0.78
N ARG A 23 4.30 6.28 0.46
CA ARG A 23 4.95 7.34 -0.31
C ARG A 23 6.27 7.83 0.32
N LYS A 24 6.28 8.02 1.64
CA LYS A 24 7.50 8.45 2.35
C LYS A 24 8.57 7.35 2.39
N LYS A 25 8.17 6.09 2.51
CA LYS A 25 9.10 4.95 2.44
C LYS A 25 9.77 4.89 1.08
N GLU A 26 9.01 5.08 -0.01
CA GLU A 26 9.55 5.14 -1.37
C GLU A 26 10.56 6.28 -1.54
N GLU A 27 10.23 7.50 -1.09
CA GLU A 27 11.16 8.64 -1.15
C GLU A 27 12.48 8.39 -0.40
N VAL A 28 12.41 7.72 0.76
CA VAL A 28 13.60 7.35 1.55
C VAL A 28 14.39 6.23 0.87
N ALA A 29 13.73 5.23 0.31
CA ALA A 29 14.38 4.16 -0.44
C ALA A 29 15.12 4.71 -1.68
N ASP A 30 14.48 5.63 -2.43
CA ASP A 30 15.06 6.28 -3.60
C ASP A 30 16.28 7.15 -3.27
N SER A 31 16.35 7.66 -2.03
CA SER A 31 17.51 8.42 -1.55
C SER A 31 18.74 7.55 -1.24
N GLY A 32 18.66 6.24 -1.47
CA GLY A 32 19.77 5.29 -1.25
C GLY A 32 19.95 4.88 0.22
N ILE A 33 18.98 5.16 1.08
CA ILE A 33 18.98 4.75 2.48
C ILE A 33 18.54 3.29 2.58
N ASN A 34 19.31 2.49 3.31
CA ASN A 34 18.94 1.11 3.64
C ASN A 34 17.80 1.08 4.67
N LEU A 35 16.56 1.08 4.18
CA LEU A 35 15.35 1.07 4.98
C LEU A 35 14.99 -0.35 5.43
N ILE A 36 14.81 -0.55 6.74
CA ILE A 36 14.26 -1.80 7.29
C ILE A 36 12.76 -1.58 7.54
N ASP A 37 11.91 -2.21 6.74
CA ASP A 37 10.45 -2.14 6.88
C ASP A 37 9.93 -3.32 7.71
N LEU A 38 9.41 -3.02 8.91
CA LEU A 38 8.72 -3.98 9.80
C LEU A 38 7.24 -3.60 9.98
N GLY A 39 6.70 -2.78 9.08
CA GLY A 39 5.36 -2.19 9.19
C GLY A 39 4.25 -3.07 8.59
N VAL A 40 4.59 -3.97 7.67
CA VAL A 40 3.63 -4.87 7.00
C VAL A 40 3.99 -6.32 7.30
N GLY A 41 2.98 -7.14 7.58
CA GLY A 41 3.15 -8.56 7.88
C GLY A 41 3.19 -9.46 6.64
N ASP A 42 3.70 -8.95 5.53
CA ASP A 42 3.77 -9.71 4.29
C ASP A 42 4.90 -10.73 4.38
N PRO A 43 4.66 -12.00 4.00
CA PRO A 43 5.70 -13.00 3.96
C PRO A 43 6.75 -12.64 2.91
N ASP A 44 8.02 -12.81 3.27
CA ASP A 44 9.17 -12.65 2.38
C ASP A 44 9.39 -13.89 1.48
N MET A 45 8.88 -15.05 1.91
CA MET A 45 8.97 -16.32 1.19
C MET A 45 7.73 -16.59 0.33
N PRO A 46 7.89 -17.26 -0.83
CA PRO A 46 6.75 -17.64 -1.68
C PRO A 46 5.87 -18.69 -0.99
N THR A 47 4.64 -18.82 -1.50
CA THR A 47 3.75 -19.91 -1.12
C THR A 47 4.39 -21.27 -1.47
N PRO A 48 4.36 -22.27 -0.56
CA PRO A 48 4.87 -23.62 -0.86
C PRO A 48 4.13 -24.29 -2.03
N ASP A 49 4.82 -25.13 -2.80
CA ASP A 49 4.29 -25.73 -4.03
C ASP A 49 3.13 -26.74 -3.79
N HIS A 50 3.15 -27.49 -2.68
CA HIS A 50 2.10 -28.42 -2.26
C HIS A 50 2.31 -28.87 -0.80
N ILE A 51 1.24 -29.25 -0.09
CA ILE A 51 1.27 -29.76 1.30
C ILE A 51 0.76 -31.20 1.34
#